data_AF-A0A6B2STD3-F1
#
_entry.id   AF-A0A6B2STD3-F1
#
_cell.length_a   1.000
_cell.length_b   1.000
_cell.length_c   1.000
_cell.angle_alpha   90.00
_cell.angle_beta   90.00
_cell.angle_gamma   90.00
#
_symmetry.space_group_name_H-M   'P 1'
#
loop_
_entity.id
_entity.type
_entity.pdbx_description
1 polymer ?
#
loop_
_entity_poly.entity_id
_entity_poly.type
_entity_poly.pdbx_seq_one_letter_code
_entity_poly.pdbx_strand_id
1 'polypeptide(L)' 'DAVLDLAQAAVWGLARAARAENPGRVILVDTDTGTGADTGTEAATGGLDQGGLAAVLQSAAPELALRDGRLY' A
#
# COMPACT_ATOMS: atom_id res chain seq x y z
N ASP A 1 -0.04 20.66 6.94
CA ASP A 1 -0.41 21.12 5.60
C ASP A 1 0.01 20.03 4.64
N ALA A 2 -0.94 19.21 4.23
CA ALA A 2 -0.69 17.98 3.49
C ALA A 2 -0.45 18.34 2.03
N VAL A 3 0.79 18.75 1.74
CA VAL A 3 1.27 18.74 0.37
C VAL A 3 1.14 17.29 -0.08
N LEU A 4 0.13 17.03 -0.91
CA LEU A 4 0.00 15.80 -1.66
C LEU A 4 1.35 15.58 -2.32
N ASP A 5 2.14 14.63 -1.82
CA ASP A 5 3.44 14.36 -2.39
C ASP A 5 3.22 14.01 -3.86
N LEU A 6 3.62 14.89 -4.77
CA LEU A 6 3.37 14.73 -6.19
C LEU A 6 4.05 13.46 -6.72
N ALA A 7 5.13 13.02 -6.06
CA ALA A 7 5.74 11.73 -6.35
C ALA A 7 4.80 10.57 -5.98
N GLN A 8 4.12 10.65 -4.83
CA GLN A 8 3.09 9.66 -4.46
C GLN A 8 1.95 9.63 -5.47
N ALA A 9 1.47 10.78 -5.94
CA ALA A 9 0.41 10.83 -6.97
C ALA A 9 0.81 10.07 -8.25
N ALA A 10 2.07 10.17 -8.68
CA ALA A 10 2.59 9.43 -9.83
C ALA A 10 2.64 7.91 -9.57
N VAL A 11 3.07 7.49 -8.38
CA VAL A 11 3.09 6.06 -7.97
C VAL A 11 1.69 5.45 -8.01
N TRP A 12 0.68 6.18 -7.53
CA TRP A 12 -0.71 5.76 -7.59
C TRP A 12 -1.21 5.57 -9.03
N GLY A 13 -0.83 6.47 -9.95
CA GLY A 13 -1.14 6.33 -11.37
C GLY A 13 -0.51 5.08 -11.99
N LEU A 14 0.78 4.85 -11.70
CA LEU A 14 1.52 3.68 -12.18
C LEU A 14 0.93 2.37 -11.66
N ALA A 15 0.65 2.27 -10.36
CA ALA A 15 0.09 1.07 -9.75
C ALA A 15 -1.26 0.69 -10.37
N ARG A 16 -2.12 1.69 -10.63
CA ARG A 16 -3.40 1.48 -11.31
C ARG A 16 -3.24 0.98 -12.74
N ALA A 17 -2.29 1.54 -13.48
CA ALA A 17 -1.98 1.06 -14.83
C ALA A 17 -1.49 -0.40 -14.80
N ALA A 18 -0.51 -0.71 -13.94
CA ALA A 18 0.01 -2.07 -13.79
C ALA A 18 -1.09 -3.09 -13.45
N ARG A 19 -2.03 -2.71 -12.59
CA ARG A 19 -3.21 -3.52 -12.24
C ARG A 19 -4.16 -3.72 -13.41
N ALA A 20 -4.45 -2.67 -14.18
CA ALA A 20 -5.32 -2.74 -15.35
C ALA A 20 -4.72 -3.67 -16.42
N GLU A 21 -3.39 -3.63 -16.60
CA GLU A 21 -2.66 -4.50 -17.51
C GLU A 21 -2.50 -5.94 -16.99
N ASN A 22 -2.51 -6.13 -15.67
CA ASN A 22 -2.31 -7.43 -15.01
C ASN A 22 -3.43 -7.75 -13.99
N PRO A 23 -4.67 -8.03 -14.44
CA PRO A 23 -5.79 -8.27 -13.54
C PRO A 23 -5.51 -9.41 -12.55
N GLY A 24 -5.80 -9.17 -11.27
CA GLY A 24 -5.66 -10.15 -10.19
C GLY A 24 -4.22 -10.47 -9.78
N ARG A 25 -3.21 -9.79 -10.34
CA ARG A 25 -1.79 -10.03 -10.02
C ARG A 25 -1.19 -8.98 -9.10
N VAL A 26 -1.82 -7.81 -9.02
CA VAL A 26 -1.33 -6.67 -8.24
C VAL A 26 -2.47 -6.14 -7.36
N ILE A 27 -2.19 -5.98 -6.07
CA ILE A 27 -3.06 -5.31 -5.09
C ILE A 27 -2.26 -4.14 -4.53
N LEU A 28 -2.86 -2.95 -4.47
CA LEU A 28 -2.23 -1.78 -3.87
C LEU A 28 -2.66 -1.65 -2.41
N VAL A 29 -1.69 -1.59 -1.50
CA VAL A 29 -1.95 -1.32 -0.07
C VAL A 29 -1.24 -0.03 0.31
N ASP A 30 -2.02 0.97 0.68
CA ASP A 30 -1.51 2.25 1.18
C ASP A 30 -1.32 2.16 2.70
N THR A 31 -0.12 2.43 3.21
CA THR A 31 0.22 2.29 4.64
C THR A 31 0.64 3.62 5.22
N ASP A 32 0.35 3.87 6.50
CA ASP A 32 0.82 5.06 7.24
C ASP A 32 2.34 5.00 7.56
N THR A 33 3.18 4.67 6.59
CA THR A 33 4.63 4.80 6.77
C THR A 33 5.01 6.25 6.52
N GLY A 34 5.23 6.98 7.62
CA GLY A 34 5.77 8.32 7.58
C GLY A 34 7.00 8.36 6.67
N THR A 35 7.05 9.38 5.82
CA THR A 35 8.16 9.70 4.92
C THR A 35 9.49 9.71 5.66
N GLY A 36 10.17 8.59 5.65
CA GLY A 36 11.52 8.41 6.17
C GLY A 36 12.22 7.40 5.28
N ALA A 37 12.83 7.89 4.19
CA ALA A 37 14.00 7.21 3.68
C ALA A 37 15.01 7.10 4.84
N ASP A 38 15.61 5.94 5.01
CA ASP A 38 16.58 5.58 6.05
C ASP A 38 16.01 5.17 7.43
N THR A 39 15.61 3.91 7.55
CA THR A 39 16.26 2.98 8.49
C THR A 39 16.09 1.57 7.97
N GLY A 40 17.18 0.96 7.53
CA GLY A 40 17.22 -0.38 6.93
C GLY A 40 16.93 -1.53 7.90
N THR A 41 15.90 -1.43 8.74
CA THR A 41 15.51 -2.51 9.66
C THR A 41 14.00 -2.42 9.92
N GLU A 42 13.28 -3.48 9.53
CA GLU A 42 11.89 -3.84 9.91
C GLU A 42 10.69 -3.02 9.39
N ALA A 43 10.86 -1.85 8.77
CA ALA A 43 9.73 -1.08 8.19
C ALA A 43 9.25 -1.57 6.80
N ALA A 44 9.74 -2.71 6.29
CA ALA A 44 9.55 -3.11 4.88
C ALA A 44 8.10 -3.44 4.49
N THR A 45 7.23 -3.79 5.46
CA THR A 45 5.82 -4.13 5.21
C THR A 45 4.83 -3.05 5.67
N GLY A 46 5.32 -1.90 6.15
CA GLY A 46 4.46 -0.81 6.60
C GLY A 46 3.46 -1.17 7.70
N GLY A 47 3.82 -2.14 8.56
CA GLY A 47 2.96 -2.63 9.64
C GLY A 47 2.02 -3.78 9.25
N LEU A 48 2.08 -4.30 8.02
CA LEU A 48 1.37 -5.52 7.64
C LEU A 48 2.04 -6.75 8.27
N ASP A 49 1.31 -7.46 9.11
CA ASP A 49 1.66 -8.78 9.62
C ASP A 49 1.08 -9.90 8.73
N GLN A 50 1.34 -11.15 9.10
CA GLN A 50 0.88 -12.30 8.31
C GLN A 50 -0.66 -12.42 8.29
N GLY A 51 -1.33 -12.01 9.37
CA GLY A 51 -2.79 -11.97 9.46
C GLY A 51 -3.40 -10.89 8.55
N GLY A 52 -2.81 -9.70 8.55
CA GLY A 52 -3.17 -8.59 7.68
C GLY A 52 -2.99 -8.94 6.20
N LEU A 53 -1.88 -9.60 5.85
CA LEU A 53 -1.66 -10.11 4.48
C LEU A 53 -2.75 -11.09 4.06
N ALA A 54 -3.13 -12.04 4.93
CA ALA A 54 -4.21 -12.97 4.65
C ALA A 54 -5.55 -12.25 4.44
N ALA A 55 -5.84 -11.22 5.24
CA ALA A 55 -7.05 -10.42 5.11
C ALA A 55 -7.10 -9.62 3.79
N VAL A 56 -5.96 -9.03 3.38
CA VAL A 56 -5.82 -8.37 2.06
C VAL A 56 -6.17 -9.33 0.93
N LEU A 57 -5.58 -10.54 0.93
CA LEU A 57 -5.85 -11.55 -0.10
C LEU A 57 -7.32 -12.01 -0.09
N GLN A 58 -7.92 -12.16 1.10
CA GLN A 58 -9.30 -12.64 1.25
C GLN A 58 -10.35 -11.59 0.86
N SER A 59 -10.03 -10.30 0.97
CA SER A 59 -10.92 -9.21 0.55
C SER A 59 -11.18 -9.18 -0.96
N ALA A 60 -10.25 -9.72 -1.76
CA ALA A 60 -10.18 -9.58 -3.21
C ALA A 60 -10.28 -8.11 -3.71
N ALA A 61 -10.06 -7.14 -2.81
CA ALA A 61 -10.15 -5.74 -3.15
C ALA A 61 -8.94 -5.31 -3.97
N PRO A 62 -9.16 -4.47 -4.99
CA PRO A 62 -8.08 -4.00 -5.86
C PRO A 62 -7.09 -3.07 -5.15
N GLU A 63 -7.60 -2.27 -4.20
CA GLU A 63 -6.89 -1.22 -3.48
C GLU A 63 -7.44 -1.20 -2.05
N LEU A 64 -6.55 -1.13 -1.05
CA LEU A 64 -6.88 -1.07 0.37
C LEU A 64 -5.97 -0.05 1.07
N ALA A 65 -6.43 0.48 2.21
CA ALA A 65 -5.60 1.29 3.09
C ALA A 65 -5.40 0.59 4.44
N LEU A 66 -4.17 0.55 4.94
CA LEU A 66 -3.84 0.16 6.30
C LEU A 66 -3.65 1.42 7.15
N ARG A 67 -4.51 1.59 8.16
CA ARG A 67 -4.43 2.67 9.15
C ARG A 67 -4.52 2.09 10.54
N ASP A 68 -3.54 2.37 11.39
CA ASP A 68 -3.51 1.91 12.79
C ASP A 68 -3.78 0.39 12.92
N GLY A 69 -3.16 -0.41 12.04
CA GLY A 69 -3.35 -1.87 12.00
C GLY A 69 -4.70 -2.37 11.46
N ARG A 70 -5.55 -1.48 10.92
CA ARG A 70 -6.87 -1.81 10.36
C ARG A 70 -6.91 -1.57 8.86
N LEU A 71 -7.52 -2.51 8.13
CA LEU A 71 -7.75 -2.40 6.68
C LEU A 71 -9.06 -1.66 6.38
N TYR A 72 -9.04 -0.83 5.34
CA TYR A 72 -10.17 -0.06 4.80
C TYR A 72 -10.24 -0.22 3.29
#